data_AF-A0A844GVH1-F1
#
_entry.id   AF-A0A844GVH1-F1
#
_cell.length_a   1.000
_cell.length_b   1.000
_cell.length_c   1.000
_cell.angle_alpha   90.00
_cell.angle_beta   90.00
_cell.angle_gamma   90.00
#
_symmetry.space_group_name_H-M   'P 1'
#
loop_
_entity.id
_entity.type
_entity.pdbx_description
1 polymer ?
#
loop_
_entity_poly.entity_id
_entity_poly.type
_entity_poly.pdbx_seq_one_letter_code
_entity_poly.pdbx_strand_id
1 'polypeptide(L)'
;MLSFQSKQEIPESTIQLYTNSFGQLKNIAAIARTIDKEKFTSKEFINFLMLNRQFESNAGAYEGLRNSIELLRVALETKESFLKIEATETRYRSFSQQEFYDYVYNLLVKDMEVAQFQEAIQKQLVRVIPKIKSDEGKAAIQSYVNHLETVCKDKLGLKLLYLFKQYDMSNFSLLRTVGEIADSFYDKDLDSLKEFMVVVQVNADIFLKLGQIIQVPQKKNVPETYAITLQYIALRNRHQNSFAQFQQLLGLLRQWENFYNPIIAIAKEYPPSEYKQPDIFKADIPGLEIYNKYQTHL
;
A
#
# COMPACT_ATOMS: atom_id res chain seq x y z
N MET A 1 -22.39 -69.09 0.72
CA MET A 1 -22.91 -68.16 1.75
C MET A 1 -22.15 -66.86 1.61
N LEU A 2 -22.81 -65.79 1.18
CA LEU A 2 -22.24 -64.44 1.21
C LEU A 2 -22.42 -63.91 2.64
N SER A 3 -21.33 -63.79 3.41
CA SER A 3 -21.41 -63.11 4.71
C SER A 3 -21.63 -61.62 4.43
N PHE A 4 -22.81 -61.10 4.74
CA PHE A 4 -23.01 -59.67 4.88
C PHE A 4 -22.22 -59.22 6.11
N GLN A 5 -20.98 -58.78 5.92
CA GLN A 5 -20.27 -58.05 6.96
C GLN A 5 -21.04 -56.76 7.23
N SER A 6 -21.64 -56.66 8.41
CA SER A 6 -22.24 -55.41 8.88
C SER A 6 -21.15 -54.35 9.01
N LYS A 7 -21.31 -53.23 8.30
CA LYS A 7 -20.37 -52.10 8.38
C LYS A 7 -20.20 -51.63 9.82
N GLN A 8 -18.97 -51.26 10.17
CA GLN A 8 -18.61 -50.75 11.48
C GLN A 8 -19.21 -49.35 11.73
N GLU A 9 -19.33 -48.96 12.99
CA GLU A 9 -19.79 -47.63 13.39
C GLU A 9 -18.61 -46.69 13.64
N ILE A 10 -18.77 -45.43 13.26
CA ILE A 10 -17.77 -44.39 13.49
C ILE A 10 -17.92 -43.89 14.93
N PRO A 11 -16.83 -43.68 15.70
CA PRO A 11 -16.91 -43.12 17.04
C PRO A 11 -17.66 -41.78 17.07
N GLU A 12 -18.51 -41.59 18.08
CA GLU A 12 -19.35 -40.38 18.21
C GLU A 12 -18.51 -39.10 18.32
N SER A 13 -17.37 -39.16 19.02
CA SER A 13 -16.42 -38.04 19.13
C SER A 13 -15.87 -37.61 17.76
N THR A 14 -15.61 -38.57 16.86
CA THR A 14 -15.17 -38.33 15.48
C THR A 14 -16.28 -37.70 14.65
N ILE A 15 -17.53 -38.19 14.79
CA ILE A 15 -18.69 -37.59 14.12
C ILE A 15 -18.90 -36.14 14.59
N GLN A 16 -18.74 -35.87 15.89
CA GLN A 16 -18.86 -34.53 16.45
C GLN A 16 -17.75 -33.60 15.92
N LEU A 17 -16.51 -34.07 15.88
CA LEU A 17 -15.38 -33.31 15.29
C LEU A 17 -15.64 -32.98 13.82
N TYR A 18 -16.08 -33.95 13.03
CA TYR A 18 -16.45 -33.74 11.62
C TYR A 18 -17.55 -32.67 11.51
N THR A 19 -18.62 -32.81 12.30
CA THR A 19 -19.78 -31.91 12.26
C THR A 19 -19.39 -30.48 12.62
N ASN A 20 -18.56 -30.31 13.64
CA ASN A 20 -18.05 -29.01 14.06
C ASN A 20 -17.20 -28.37 12.95
N SER A 21 -16.23 -29.11 12.41
CA SER A 21 -15.38 -28.64 11.30
C SER A 21 -16.22 -28.28 10.08
N PHE A 22 -17.23 -29.07 9.74
CA PHE A 22 -18.11 -28.83 8.61
C PHE A 22 -18.96 -27.56 8.81
N GLY A 23 -19.44 -27.32 10.04
CA GLY A 23 -20.09 -26.07 10.42
C GLY A 23 -19.17 -24.85 10.25
N GLN A 24 -17.90 -24.97 10.63
CA GLN A 24 -16.92 -23.90 10.42
C GLN A 24 -16.64 -23.66 8.93
N LEU A 25 -16.52 -24.72 8.12
CA LEU A 25 -16.40 -24.58 6.66
C LEU A 25 -17.58 -23.81 6.06
N LYS A 26 -18.82 -24.09 6.49
CA LYS A 26 -20.00 -23.33 6.04
C LYS A 26 -19.90 -21.84 6.37
N ASN A 27 -19.53 -21.51 7.60
CA ASN A 27 -19.40 -20.13 8.05
C ASN A 27 -18.33 -19.38 7.24
N ILE A 28 -17.15 -19.98 7.10
CA ILE A 28 -16.05 -19.36 6.35
C ILE A 28 -16.41 -19.24 4.87
N ALA A 29 -17.00 -20.27 4.27
CA ALA A 29 -17.43 -20.23 2.87
C ALA A 29 -18.46 -19.13 2.60
N ALA A 30 -19.39 -18.89 3.54
CA ALA A 30 -20.35 -17.79 3.42
C ALA A 30 -19.64 -16.42 3.39
N ILE A 31 -18.67 -16.19 4.28
CA ILE A 31 -17.89 -14.94 4.30
C ILE A 31 -16.98 -14.83 3.07
N ALA A 32 -16.31 -15.92 2.67
CA ALA A 32 -15.43 -15.94 1.50
C ALA A 32 -16.18 -15.54 0.22
N ARG A 33 -17.43 -16.00 0.05
CA ARG A 33 -18.29 -15.61 -1.09
C ARG A 33 -18.61 -14.11 -1.15
N THR A 34 -18.68 -13.42 -0.02
CA THR A 34 -18.97 -11.97 -0.02
C THR A 34 -17.74 -11.13 -0.37
N ILE A 35 -16.54 -11.69 -0.15
CA ILE A 35 -15.27 -11.02 -0.43
C ILE A 35 -14.75 -11.38 -1.82
N ASP A 36 -14.99 -12.61 -2.30
CA ASP A 36 -14.58 -13.08 -3.62
C ASP A 36 -15.10 -12.14 -4.73
N LYS A 37 -14.18 -11.73 -5.60
CA LYS A 37 -14.46 -10.83 -6.72
C LYS A 37 -13.70 -11.29 -7.95
N GLU A 38 -14.35 -11.25 -9.10
CA GLU A 38 -13.73 -11.59 -10.40
C GLU A 38 -12.46 -10.79 -10.69
N LYS A 39 -12.38 -9.55 -10.20
CA LYS A 39 -11.19 -8.70 -10.37
C LYS A 39 -9.91 -9.32 -9.80
N PHE A 40 -10.00 -10.22 -8.80
CA PHE A 40 -8.83 -10.87 -8.20
C PHE A 40 -8.13 -11.85 -9.15
N THR A 41 -8.82 -12.29 -10.20
CA THR A 41 -8.26 -13.14 -11.25
C THR A 41 -8.01 -12.38 -12.55
N SER A 42 -8.19 -11.06 -12.56
CA SER A 42 -7.89 -10.23 -13.73
C SER A 42 -6.38 -10.17 -13.99
N LYS A 43 -5.99 -10.12 -15.27
CA LYS A 43 -4.59 -10.08 -15.70
C LYS A 43 -3.83 -8.91 -15.04
N GLU A 44 -4.42 -7.72 -15.02
CA GLU A 44 -3.81 -6.52 -14.42
C GLU A 44 -3.58 -6.71 -12.92
N PHE A 45 -4.56 -7.26 -12.18
CA PHE A 45 -4.40 -7.51 -10.75
C PHE A 45 -3.34 -8.56 -10.45
N ILE A 46 -3.29 -9.66 -11.22
CA ILE A 46 -2.25 -10.68 -11.08
C ILE A 46 -0.86 -10.09 -11.38
N ASN A 47 -0.75 -9.24 -12.40
CA ASN A 47 0.49 -8.51 -12.69
C ASN A 47 0.89 -7.62 -11.51
N PHE A 48 -0.07 -6.87 -10.96
CA PHE A 48 0.17 -6.08 -9.75
C PHE A 48 0.64 -6.93 -8.56
N LEU A 49 0.05 -8.10 -8.29
CA LEU A 49 0.50 -9.00 -7.22
C LEU A 49 1.97 -9.42 -7.39
N MET A 50 2.37 -9.74 -8.62
CA MET A 50 3.75 -10.11 -8.96
C MET A 50 4.72 -8.94 -8.74
N LEU A 51 4.40 -7.75 -9.25
CA LEU A 51 5.23 -6.55 -9.10
C LEU A 51 5.31 -6.13 -7.62
N ASN A 52 4.19 -6.18 -6.89
CA ASN A 52 4.16 -5.89 -5.47
C ASN A 52 5.03 -6.88 -4.67
N ARG A 53 5.05 -8.15 -5.03
CA ARG A 53 5.96 -9.13 -4.40
C ARG A 53 7.43 -8.79 -4.66
N GLN A 54 7.79 -8.41 -5.89
CA GLN A 54 9.17 -8.00 -6.20
C GLN A 54 9.57 -6.73 -5.44
N PHE A 55 8.66 -5.75 -5.34
CA PHE A 55 8.86 -4.54 -4.55
C PHE A 55 9.07 -4.86 -3.06
N GLU A 56 8.17 -5.64 -2.45
CA GLU A 56 8.24 -5.97 -1.02
C GLU A 56 9.48 -6.81 -0.67
N SER A 57 9.89 -7.71 -1.57
CA SER A 57 11.10 -8.51 -1.43
C SER A 57 12.39 -7.77 -1.85
N ASN A 58 12.28 -6.52 -2.30
CA ASN A 58 13.39 -5.72 -2.80
C ASN A 58 14.23 -6.46 -3.87
N ALA A 59 13.55 -7.07 -4.84
CA ALA A 59 14.16 -7.95 -5.84
C ALA A 59 13.85 -7.50 -7.28
N GLY A 60 14.57 -8.06 -8.25
CA GLY A 60 14.34 -7.82 -9.67
C GLY A 60 14.52 -6.35 -10.05
N ALA A 61 13.56 -5.80 -10.79
CA ALA A 61 13.61 -4.41 -11.25
C ALA A 61 13.56 -3.39 -10.08
N TYR A 62 13.01 -3.78 -8.92
CA TYR A 62 12.80 -2.91 -7.75
C TYR A 62 13.93 -2.95 -6.71
N GLU A 63 14.95 -3.79 -6.93
CA GLU A 63 16.06 -3.96 -5.98
C GLU A 63 16.74 -2.62 -5.64
N GLY A 64 16.84 -2.28 -4.36
CA GLY A 64 17.46 -1.04 -3.90
C GLY A 64 16.67 0.24 -4.21
N LEU A 65 15.43 0.14 -4.72
CA LEU A 65 14.57 1.28 -5.06
C LEU A 65 13.47 1.54 -4.03
N ARG A 66 13.24 0.63 -3.08
CA ARG A 66 12.13 0.71 -2.11
C ARG A 66 12.00 2.09 -1.45
N ASN A 67 13.08 2.62 -0.89
CA ASN A 67 13.07 3.93 -0.23
C ASN A 67 12.75 5.07 -1.22
N SER A 68 13.30 5.04 -2.43
CA SER A 68 13.08 6.09 -3.44
C SER A 68 11.64 6.08 -3.96
N ILE A 69 11.06 4.90 -4.16
CA ILE A 69 9.67 4.74 -4.59
C ILE A 69 8.71 5.21 -3.49
N GLU A 70 8.98 4.87 -2.22
CA GLU A 70 8.17 5.35 -1.10
C GLU A 70 8.26 6.87 -0.92
N LEU A 71 9.46 7.45 -1.06
CA LEU A 71 9.63 8.91 -1.05
C LEU A 71 8.84 9.57 -2.19
N LEU A 72 8.89 9.01 -3.41
CA LEU A 72 8.11 9.54 -4.53
C LEU A 72 6.59 9.39 -4.30
N ARG A 73 6.14 8.25 -3.78
CA ARG A 73 4.73 8.05 -3.43
C ARG A 73 4.26 9.12 -2.46
N VAL A 74 4.99 9.34 -1.37
CA VAL A 74 4.65 10.39 -0.39
C VAL A 74 4.67 11.76 -1.06
N ALA A 75 5.67 12.06 -1.90
CA ALA A 75 5.74 13.31 -2.66
C ALA A 75 4.50 13.56 -3.51
N LEU A 76 4.03 12.54 -4.23
CA LEU A 76 2.84 12.62 -5.07
C LEU A 76 1.56 12.76 -4.23
N GLU A 77 1.42 12.01 -3.13
CA GLU A 77 0.27 12.09 -2.23
C GLU A 77 0.13 13.45 -1.54
N THR A 78 1.24 14.10 -1.20
CA THR A 78 1.25 15.38 -0.48
C THR A 78 1.66 16.57 -1.36
N LYS A 79 1.65 16.42 -2.69
CA LYS A 79 2.16 17.42 -3.64
C LYS A 79 1.55 18.81 -3.46
N GLU A 80 0.23 18.88 -3.23
CA GLU A 80 -0.47 20.15 -3.04
C GLU A 80 0.01 20.89 -1.80
N SER A 81 0.28 20.16 -0.71
CA SER A 81 0.79 20.78 0.52
C SER A 81 2.22 21.29 0.34
N PHE A 82 3.07 20.55 -0.39
CA PHE A 82 4.40 21.02 -0.76
C PHE A 82 4.36 22.30 -1.61
N LEU A 83 3.49 22.36 -2.62
CA LEU A 83 3.33 23.55 -3.46
C LEU A 83 2.80 24.75 -2.67
N LYS A 84 1.93 24.52 -1.68
CA LYS A 84 1.42 25.59 -0.80
C LYS A 84 2.47 26.10 0.18
N ILE A 85 3.33 25.22 0.71
CA ILE A 85 4.49 25.58 1.54
C ILE A 85 5.40 26.52 0.74
N GLU A 86 5.83 26.11 -0.46
CA GLU A 86 6.69 26.91 -1.34
C GLU A 86 6.07 28.27 -1.71
N ALA A 87 4.80 28.26 -2.15
CA ALA A 87 4.10 29.49 -2.51
C ALA A 87 3.99 30.46 -1.33
N THR A 88 3.79 29.93 -0.12
CA THR A 88 3.71 30.74 1.10
C THR A 88 5.05 31.39 1.42
N GLU A 89 6.13 30.61 1.41
CA GLU A 89 7.48 31.11 1.68
C GLU A 89 7.94 32.16 0.65
N THR A 90 7.51 32.01 -0.59
CA THR A 90 7.84 32.94 -1.68
C THR A 90 7.06 34.25 -1.55
N ARG A 91 5.77 34.19 -1.24
CA ARG A 91 4.88 35.37 -1.20
C ARG A 91 5.01 36.17 0.09
N TYR A 92 5.18 35.51 1.23
CA TYR A 92 5.08 36.15 2.54
C TYR A 92 6.44 36.24 3.22
N ARG A 93 7.15 37.35 2.99
CA ARG A 93 8.57 37.50 3.38
C ARG A 93 8.81 38.58 4.43
N SER A 94 7.87 38.82 5.35
CA SER A 94 8.18 39.70 6.49
C SER A 94 9.29 39.10 7.36
N PHE A 95 9.99 39.94 8.13
CA PHE A 95 11.09 39.48 8.98
C PHE A 95 10.70 38.30 9.89
N SER A 96 9.56 38.42 10.59
CA SER A 96 9.06 37.36 11.49
C SER A 96 8.67 36.07 10.75
N GLN A 97 8.24 36.16 9.50
CA GLN A 97 7.91 34.99 8.67
C GLN A 97 9.18 34.27 8.20
N GLN A 98 10.19 35.03 7.74
CA GLN A 98 11.48 34.47 7.36
C GLN A 98 12.17 33.79 8.55
N GLU A 99 12.16 34.42 9.73
CA GLU A 99 12.66 33.82 10.99
C GLU A 99 11.97 32.48 11.29
N PHE A 100 10.66 32.37 11.01
CA PHE A 100 9.91 31.13 11.18
C PHE A 100 10.31 30.06 10.17
N TYR A 101 10.48 30.40 8.89
CA TYR A 101 10.89 29.46 7.84
C TYR A 101 12.30 28.92 8.10
N ASP A 102 13.23 29.79 8.51
CA ASP A 102 14.58 29.40 8.92
C ASP A 102 14.56 28.49 10.14
N TYR A 103 13.69 28.78 11.12
CA TYR A 103 13.48 27.92 12.28
C TYR A 103 12.99 26.52 11.86
N VAL A 104 12.02 26.43 10.94
CA VAL A 104 11.53 25.16 10.40
C VAL A 104 12.66 24.37 9.76
N TYR A 105 13.45 25.02 8.89
CA TYR A 105 14.60 24.37 8.25
C TYR A 105 15.63 23.85 9.26
N ASN A 106 15.94 24.66 10.28
CA ASN A 106 16.86 24.26 11.35
C ASN A 106 16.34 23.08 12.19
N LEU A 107 15.02 22.90 12.30
CA LEU A 107 14.45 21.70 12.93
C LEU A 107 14.60 20.47 12.02
N LEU A 108 14.37 20.62 10.71
CA LEU A 108 14.49 19.52 9.75
C LEU A 108 15.90 18.92 9.71
N VAL A 109 16.93 19.73 9.93
CA VAL A 109 18.33 19.27 9.99
C VAL A 109 18.61 18.35 11.19
N LYS A 110 17.78 18.39 12.25
CA LYS A 110 18.06 17.69 13.52
C LYS A 110 17.58 16.23 13.58
N ASP A 111 17.05 15.69 12.49
CA ASP A 111 16.56 14.30 12.38
C ASP A 111 15.74 13.84 13.61
N MET A 112 14.71 14.62 13.95
CA MET A 112 13.89 14.40 15.14
C MET A 112 12.62 13.59 14.84
N GLU A 113 11.97 13.10 15.90
CA GLU A 113 10.67 12.43 15.78
C GLU A 113 9.57 13.40 15.34
N VAL A 114 8.58 12.88 14.60
CA VAL A 114 7.46 13.65 14.04
C VAL A 114 6.73 14.47 15.10
N ALA A 115 6.41 13.86 16.23
CA ALA A 115 5.71 14.52 17.33
C ALA A 115 6.53 15.69 17.91
N GLN A 116 7.86 15.51 18.04
CA GLN A 116 8.75 16.56 18.54
C GLN A 116 8.85 17.73 17.57
N PHE A 117 8.92 17.44 16.27
CA PHE A 117 8.91 18.45 15.22
C PHE A 117 7.62 19.27 15.28
N GLN A 118 6.46 18.61 15.28
CA GLN A 118 5.16 19.26 15.32
C GLN A 118 4.98 20.12 16.57
N GLU A 119 5.36 19.62 17.74
CA GLU A 119 5.31 20.38 18.99
C GLU A 119 6.20 21.63 18.95
N ALA A 120 7.41 21.51 18.41
CA ALA A 120 8.34 22.64 18.30
C ALA A 120 7.80 23.72 17.33
N ILE A 121 7.22 23.31 16.20
CA ILE A 121 6.57 24.20 15.24
C ILE A 121 5.41 24.95 15.88
N GLN A 122 4.52 24.26 16.59
CA GLN A 122 3.37 24.88 17.26
C GLN A 122 3.79 25.87 18.34
N LYS A 123 4.80 25.53 19.16
CA LYS A 123 5.38 26.45 20.15
C LYS A 123 5.95 27.71 19.49
N GLN A 124 6.63 27.56 18.37
CA GLN A 124 7.19 28.71 17.65
C GLN A 124 6.09 29.55 16.97
N LEU A 125 5.02 28.93 16.49
CA LEU A 125 3.90 29.63 15.84
C LEU A 125 3.23 30.62 16.80
N VAL A 126 2.96 30.18 18.03
CA VAL A 126 2.40 31.03 19.10
C VAL A 126 3.28 32.25 19.38
N ARG A 127 4.60 32.12 19.26
CA ARG A 127 5.55 33.22 19.48
C ARG A 127 5.63 34.19 18.30
N VAL A 128 5.44 33.70 17.08
CA VAL A 128 5.61 34.49 15.85
C VAL A 128 4.32 35.22 15.47
N ILE A 129 3.14 34.63 15.67
CA ILE A 129 1.85 35.24 15.30
C ILE A 129 1.69 36.69 15.81
N PRO A 130 1.97 37.01 17.10
CA PRO A 130 1.83 38.38 17.61
C PRO A 130 2.77 39.39 16.93
N LYS A 131 3.89 38.92 16.37
CA LYS A 131 4.86 39.77 15.66
C LYS A 131 4.44 40.10 14.23
N ILE A 132 3.38 39.46 13.70
CA ILE A 132 2.88 39.69 12.35
C ILE A 132 1.74 40.69 12.40
N LYS A 133 1.88 41.82 11.69
CA LYS A 133 0.94 42.95 11.77
C LYS A 133 -0.37 42.69 11.00
N SER A 134 -0.28 42.12 9.81
CA SER A 134 -1.43 41.90 8.92
C SER A 134 -2.15 40.59 9.23
N ASP A 135 -3.47 40.58 9.16
CA ASP A 135 -4.25 39.34 9.30
C ASP A 135 -4.00 38.36 8.15
N GLU A 136 -3.75 38.84 6.93
CA GLU A 136 -3.35 37.99 5.80
C GLU A 136 -2.05 37.22 6.12
N GLY A 137 -1.03 37.91 6.65
CA GLY A 137 0.23 37.28 7.05
C GLY A 137 0.08 36.27 8.19
N LYS A 138 -0.84 36.51 9.15
CA LYS A 138 -1.15 35.56 10.22
C LYS A 138 -1.86 34.32 9.67
N ALA A 139 -2.82 34.51 8.78
CA ALA A 139 -3.52 33.42 8.10
C ALA A 139 -2.55 32.59 7.25
N ALA A 140 -1.61 33.24 6.56
CA ALA A 140 -0.60 32.56 5.75
C ALA A 140 0.32 31.65 6.58
N ILE A 141 0.82 32.12 7.73
CA ILE A 141 1.69 31.28 8.58
C ILE A 141 0.94 30.13 9.25
N GLN A 142 -0.34 30.35 9.59
CA GLN A 142 -1.20 29.27 10.09
C GLN A 142 -1.45 28.21 9.01
N SER A 143 -1.79 28.65 7.79
CA SER A 143 -1.97 27.76 6.65
C SER A 143 -0.68 26.99 6.33
N TYR A 144 0.47 27.65 6.42
CA TYR A 144 1.78 27.02 6.24
C TYR A 144 2.00 25.89 7.25
N VAL A 145 1.72 26.11 8.54
CA VAL A 145 1.82 25.07 9.57
C VAL A 145 0.86 23.90 9.31
N ASN A 146 -0.37 24.17 8.90
CA ASN A 146 -1.32 23.09 8.57
C ASN A 146 -0.81 22.22 7.40
N HIS A 147 -0.18 22.84 6.39
CA HIS A 147 0.45 22.10 5.29
C HIS A 147 1.71 21.33 5.74
N LEU A 148 2.50 21.89 6.66
CA LEU A 148 3.62 21.17 7.29
C LEU A 148 3.12 19.93 8.03
N GLU A 149 2.03 20.01 8.78
CA GLU A 149 1.45 18.86 9.49
C GLU A 149 0.98 17.77 8.51
N THR A 150 0.42 18.18 7.37
CA THR A 150 -0.02 17.26 6.31
C THR A 150 1.17 16.52 5.68
N VAL A 151 2.23 17.26 5.32
CA VAL A 151 3.46 16.68 4.76
C VAL A 151 4.15 15.82 5.79
N CYS A 152 4.37 16.34 6.99
CA CYS A 152 5.11 15.71 8.08
C CYS A 152 4.21 14.82 8.95
N LYS A 153 3.31 14.04 8.34
CA LYS A 153 2.49 13.04 9.03
C LYS A 153 3.32 11.84 9.51
N ASP A 154 4.43 11.58 8.83
CA ASP A 154 5.35 10.47 9.08
C ASP A 154 6.82 10.88 8.81
N LYS A 155 7.76 9.98 9.11
CA LYS A 155 9.20 10.23 8.93
C LYS A 155 9.60 10.44 7.47
N LEU A 156 8.92 9.81 6.50
CA LEU A 156 9.23 9.99 5.09
C LEU A 156 8.86 11.40 4.65
N GLY A 157 7.72 11.91 5.09
CA GLY A 157 7.30 13.28 4.83
C GLY A 157 8.28 14.34 5.36
N LEU A 158 8.74 14.17 6.60
CA LEU A 158 9.79 15.02 7.19
C LEU A 158 11.08 14.98 6.37
N LYS A 159 11.56 13.77 6.07
CA LYS A 159 12.77 13.56 5.28
C LYS A 159 12.65 14.19 3.90
N LEU A 160 11.49 14.05 3.26
CA LEU A 160 11.23 14.59 1.94
C LEU A 160 11.20 16.12 1.96
N LEU A 161 10.57 16.74 2.97
CA LEU A 161 10.60 18.19 3.14
C LEU A 161 12.02 18.72 3.33
N TYR A 162 12.83 18.03 4.14
CA TYR A 162 14.25 18.35 4.27
C TYR A 162 14.98 18.27 2.92
N LEU A 163 14.81 17.17 2.18
CA LEU A 163 15.47 16.95 0.89
C LEU A 163 15.08 18.03 -0.14
N PHE A 164 13.79 18.35 -0.27
CA PHE A 164 13.38 19.42 -1.18
C PHE A 164 13.99 20.78 -0.80
N LYS A 165 14.06 21.12 0.50
CA LYS A 165 14.69 22.36 0.97
C LYS A 165 16.20 22.37 0.77
N GLN A 166 16.86 21.22 0.91
CA GLN A 166 18.31 21.09 0.71
C GLN A 166 18.72 21.34 -0.75
N TYR A 167 17.90 20.89 -1.71
CA TYR A 167 18.22 20.98 -3.14
C TYR A 167 17.75 22.28 -3.82
N ASP A 168 17.27 23.27 -3.05
CA ASP A 168 16.66 24.54 -3.49
C ASP A 168 15.16 24.46 -3.84
N MET A 169 14.42 25.54 -3.53
CA MET A 169 12.96 25.65 -3.56
C MET A 169 12.37 25.55 -4.97
N SER A 170 13.19 25.78 -6.01
CA SER A 170 12.80 25.59 -7.42
C SER A 170 12.37 24.16 -7.74
N ASN A 171 12.74 23.17 -6.92
CA ASN A 171 12.36 21.77 -7.11
C ASN A 171 10.91 21.44 -6.75
N PHE A 172 10.20 22.31 -6.03
CA PHE A 172 8.77 22.12 -5.83
C PHE A 172 7.99 22.27 -7.14
N SER A 173 8.45 23.12 -8.06
CA SER A 173 7.90 23.22 -9.42
C SER A 173 8.08 21.92 -10.23
N LEU A 174 9.19 21.21 -10.03
CA LEU A 174 9.43 19.89 -10.62
C LEU A 174 8.46 18.84 -10.08
N LEU A 175 8.09 18.90 -8.79
CA LEU A 175 7.07 18.02 -8.23
C LEU A 175 5.69 18.26 -8.86
N ARG A 176 5.36 19.50 -9.25
CA ARG A 176 4.12 19.80 -9.99
C ARG A 176 4.10 19.05 -11.32
N THR A 177 5.13 19.20 -12.14
CA THR A 177 5.18 18.54 -13.46
C THR A 177 5.19 17.01 -13.34
N VAL A 178 5.96 16.45 -12.40
CA VAL A 178 5.97 15.01 -12.14
C VAL A 178 4.60 14.54 -11.64
N GLY A 179 3.93 15.34 -10.80
CA GLY A 179 2.59 15.08 -10.31
C GLY A 179 1.54 15.06 -11.42
N GLU A 180 1.59 16.01 -12.35
CA GLU A 180 0.71 16.06 -13.53
C GLU A 180 0.95 14.86 -14.46
N ILE A 181 2.21 14.49 -14.68
CA ILE A 181 2.58 13.29 -15.44
C ILE A 181 2.01 12.03 -14.77
N ALA A 182 2.23 11.87 -13.46
CA ALA A 182 1.74 10.73 -12.69
C ALA A 182 0.22 10.63 -12.74
N ASP A 183 -0.48 11.76 -12.59
CA ASP A 183 -1.94 11.80 -12.66
C ASP A 183 -2.47 11.34 -14.02
N SER A 184 -1.75 11.65 -15.11
CA SER A 184 -2.14 11.24 -16.47
C SER A 184 -2.15 9.73 -16.70
N PHE A 185 -1.57 8.93 -15.79
CA PHE A 185 -1.53 7.48 -15.89
C PHE A 185 -2.67 6.78 -15.14
N TYR A 186 -3.38 7.45 -14.23
CA TYR A 186 -4.41 6.78 -13.44
C TYR A 186 -5.57 6.24 -14.25
N ASP A 187 -5.86 6.84 -15.41
CA ASP A 187 -6.94 6.44 -16.32
C ASP A 187 -6.47 5.61 -17.53
N LYS A 188 -5.16 5.28 -17.61
CA LYS A 188 -4.57 4.56 -18.75
C LYS A 188 -4.47 3.06 -18.52
N ASP A 189 -4.16 2.34 -19.60
CA ASP A 189 -3.74 0.94 -19.51
C ASP A 189 -2.41 0.85 -18.74
N LEU A 190 -2.42 0.12 -17.63
CA LEU A 190 -1.24 -0.03 -16.75
C LEU A 190 -0.43 -1.30 -17.05
N ASP A 191 -0.88 -2.14 -17.99
CA ASP A 191 -0.17 -3.37 -18.35
C ASP A 191 1.11 -3.08 -19.15
N SER A 192 1.14 -1.99 -19.93
CA SER A 192 2.24 -1.67 -20.84
C SER A 192 3.20 -0.63 -20.26
N LEU A 193 4.44 -1.07 -19.97
CA LEU A 193 5.52 -0.16 -19.57
C LEU A 193 5.91 0.83 -20.68
N LYS A 194 5.57 0.54 -21.95
CA LYS A 194 5.97 1.34 -23.11
C LYS A 194 5.43 2.77 -23.03
N GLU A 195 4.21 2.97 -22.55
CA GLU A 195 3.62 4.30 -22.42
C GLU A 195 4.32 5.14 -21.35
N PHE A 196 4.64 4.51 -20.22
CA PHE A 196 5.45 5.12 -19.17
C PHE A 196 6.83 5.53 -19.69
N MET A 197 7.49 4.63 -20.42
CA MET A 197 8.81 4.89 -21.01
C MET A 197 8.82 6.12 -21.91
N VAL A 198 7.85 6.24 -22.82
CA VAL A 198 7.78 7.38 -23.75
C VAL A 198 7.67 8.70 -22.99
N VAL A 199 6.74 8.79 -22.04
CA VAL A 199 6.51 10.04 -21.28
C VAL A 199 7.72 10.38 -20.41
N VAL A 200 8.33 9.39 -19.76
CA VAL A 200 9.51 9.60 -18.93
C VAL A 200 10.71 10.02 -19.78
N GLN A 201 10.93 9.42 -20.95
CA GLN A 201 12.04 9.79 -21.84
C GLN A 201 11.91 11.23 -22.35
N VAL A 202 10.69 11.66 -22.70
CA VAL A 202 10.42 13.06 -23.10
C VAL A 202 10.74 14.05 -21.97
N ASN A 203 10.59 13.62 -20.71
CA ASN A 203 10.79 14.45 -19.52
C ASN A 203 12.03 14.01 -18.70
N ALA A 204 13.03 13.39 -19.36
CA ALA A 204 14.13 12.72 -18.68
C ALA A 204 14.86 13.63 -17.68
N ASP A 205 15.20 14.86 -18.08
CA ASP A 205 15.92 15.81 -17.22
C ASP A 205 15.18 16.11 -15.91
N ILE A 206 13.86 16.17 -15.96
CA ILE A 206 13.00 16.41 -14.78
C ILE A 206 13.09 15.20 -13.85
N PHE A 207 12.94 13.99 -14.39
CA PHE A 207 13.02 12.77 -13.59
C PHE A 207 14.42 12.53 -13.02
N LEU A 208 15.49 12.80 -13.77
CA LEU A 208 16.86 12.65 -13.30
C LEU A 208 17.19 13.60 -12.15
N LYS A 209 16.65 14.83 -12.17
CA LYS A 209 16.74 15.79 -11.05
C LYS A 209 15.92 15.33 -9.85
N LEU A 210 14.68 14.87 -10.07
CA LEU A 210 13.84 14.29 -9.03
C LEU A 210 14.56 13.14 -8.32
N GLY A 211 15.26 12.30 -9.09
CA GLY A 211 16.07 11.20 -8.59
C GLY A 211 17.04 11.57 -7.49
N GLN A 212 17.64 12.76 -7.55
CA GLN A 212 18.55 13.24 -6.52
C GLN A 212 17.81 13.52 -5.21
N ILE A 213 16.61 14.09 -5.31
CA ILE A 213 15.76 14.45 -4.17
C ILE A 213 15.17 13.20 -3.51
N ILE A 214 14.61 12.27 -4.30
CA ILE A 214 14.06 11.01 -3.77
C ILE A 214 15.14 9.93 -3.57
N GLN A 215 16.42 10.31 -3.68
CA GLN A 215 17.58 9.47 -3.40
C GLN A 215 17.60 8.16 -4.21
N VAL A 216 17.29 8.21 -5.51
CA VAL A 216 17.52 7.09 -6.43
C VAL A 216 19.02 6.81 -6.48
N PRO A 217 19.47 5.54 -6.29
CA PRO A 217 20.88 5.20 -6.43
C PRO A 217 21.44 5.65 -7.78
N GLN A 218 22.62 6.28 -7.79
CA GLN A 218 23.18 6.85 -9.03
C GLN A 218 23.22 5.87 -10.20
N LYS A 219 23.59 4.60 -9.94
CA LYS A 219 23.64 3.53 -10.94
C LYS A 219 22.27 3.18 -11.54
N LYS A 220 21.19 3.55 -10.86
CA LYS A 220 19.80 3.33 -11.28
C LYS A 220 19.08 4.62 -11.65
N ASN A 221 19.74 5.77 -11.60
CA ASN A 221 19.16 7.06 -11.98
C ASN A 221 19.08 7.18 -13.51
N VAL A 222 18.12 6.45 -14.10
CA VAL A 222 17.88 6.35 -15.55
C VAL A 222 16.37 6.38 -15.83
N PRO A 223 15.91 6.82 -17.01
CA PRO A 223 14.49 6.90 -17.37
C PRO A 223 13.69 5.62 -17.06
N GLU A 224 14.26 4.45 -17.34
CA GLU A 224 13.63 3.14 -17.13
C GLU A 224 13.17 2.95 -15.68
N THR A 225 13.96 3.41 -14.72
CA THR A 225 13.67 3.33 -13.29
C THR A 225 12.43 4.14 -12.91
N TYR A 226 12.22 5.30 -13.53
CA TYR A 226 11.05 6.12 -13.25
C TYR A 226 9.80 5.57 -13.92
N ALA A 227 9.93 4.97 -15.10
CA ALA A 227 8.81 4.31 -15.76
C ALA A 227 8.26 3.15 -14.92
N ILE A 228 9.13 2.25 -14.42
CA ILE A 228 8.70 1.13 -13.56
C ILE A 228 8.16 1.62 -12.21
N THR A 229 8.69 2.74 -11.70
CA THR A 229 8.25 3.35 -10.45
C THR A 229 6.86 3.94 -10.58
N LEU A 230 6.61 4.74 -11.62
CA LEU A 230 5.31 5.34 -11.89
C LEU A 230 4.25 4.28 -12.18
N GLN A 231 4.60 3.25 -12.96
CA GLN A 231 3.70 2.13 -13.22
C GLN A 231 3.31 1.44 -11.90
N TYR A 232 4.29 1.15 -11.04
CA TYR A 232 4.02 0.53 -9.74
C TYR A 232 3.13 1.41 -8.84
N ILE A 233 3.43 2.71 -8.73
CA ILE A 233 2.63 3.64 -7.93
C ILE A 233 1.20 3.71 -8.47
N ALA A 234 1.02 3.78 -9.78
CA ALA A 234 -0.31 3.80 -10.42
C ALA A 234 -1.09 2.51 -10.15
N LEU A 235 -0.46 1.34 -10.33
CA LEU A 235 -1.06 0.04 -10.03
C LEU A 235 -1.43 -0.09 -8.55
N ARG A 236 -0.54 0.33 -7.65
CA ARG A 236 -0.78 0.30 -6.21
C ARG A 236 -1.97 1.18 -5.82
N ASN A 237 -2.05 2.40 -6.36
CA ASN A 237 -3.17 3.30 -6.09
C ASN A 237 -4.49 2.74 -6.61
N ARG A 238 -4.50 2.13 -7.81
CA ARG A 238 -5.70 1.49 -8.39
C ARG A 238 -6.13 0.25 -7.61
N HIS A 239 -5.19 -0.57 -7.15
CA HIS A 239 -5.47 -1.90 -6.60
C HIS A 239 -5.35 -2.02 -5.08
N GLN A 240 -4.93 -1.00 -4.33
CA GLN A 240 -4.74 -1.09 -2.87
C GLN A 240 -5.95 -1.67 -2.11
N ASN A 241 -7.16 -1.23 -2.46
CA ASN A 241 -8.39 -1.71 -1.82
C ASN A 241 -8.70 -3.16 -2.23
N SER A 242 -8.46 -3.50 -3.50
CA SER A 242 -8.58 -4.88 -4.01
C SER A 242 -7.57 -5.80 -3.31
N PHE A 243 -6.35 -5.34 -3.12
CA PHE A 243 -5.28 -6.07 -2.47
C PHE A 243 -5.60 -6.36 -0.99
N ALA A 244 -6.09 -5.36 -0.25
CA ALA A 244 -6.51 -5.56 1.14
C ALA A 244 -7.63 -6.62 1.25
N GLN A 245 -8.65 -6.55 0.38
CA GLN A 245 -9.73 -7.54 0.33
C GLN A 245 -9.21 -8.94 -0.06
N PHE A 246 -8.27 -9.00 -1.01
CA PHE A 246 -7.64 -10.25 -1.42
C PHE A 246 -6.83 -10.88 -0.29
N GLN A 247 -6.03 -10.11 0.45
CA GLN A 247 -5.31 -10.59 1.64
C GLN A 247 -6.26 -11.12 2.71
N GLN A 248 -7.40 -10.44 2.93
CA GLN A 248 -8.44 -10.92 3.83
C GLN A 248 -9.01 -12.26 3.37
N LEU A 249 -9.29 -12.41 2.07
CA LEU A 249 -9.77 -13.67 1.50
C LEU A 249 -8.75 -14.81 1.68
N LEU A 250 -7.47 -14.57 1.37
CA LEU A 250 -6.42 -15.57 1.58
C LEU A 250 -6.31 -15.97 3.06
N GLY A 251 -6.42 -15.01 3.99
CA GLY A 251 -6.46 -15.29 5.42
C GLY A 251 -7.61 -16.21 5.83
N LEU A 252 -8.81 -15.97 5.29
CA LEU A 252 -9.98 -16.83 5.51
C LEU A 252 -9.78 -18.23 4.92
N LEU A 253 -9.19 -18.34 3.73
CA LEU A 253 -8.95 -19.63 3.07
C LEU A 253 -7.87 -20.46 3.80
N ARG A 254 -6.87 -19.83 4.42
CA ARG A 254 -5.94 -20.52 5.33
C ARG A 254 -6.65 -21.05 6.58
N GLN A 255 -7.62 -20.29 7.12
CA GLN A 255 -8.45 -20.80 8.23
C GLN A 255 -9.37 -21.94 7.77
N TRP A 256 -9.93 -21.84 6.57
CA TRP A 256 -10.74 -22.88 5.96
C TRP A 256 -9.97 -24.20 5.84
N GLU A 257 -8.70 -24.15 5.43
CA GLU A 257 -7.82 -25.31 5.30
C GLU A 257 -7.64 -26.07 6.63
N ASN A 258 -7.58 -25.36 7.75
CA ASN A 258 -7.46 -25.97 9.09
C ASN A 258 -8.68 -26.82 9.46
N PHE A 259 -9.87 -26.50 8.96
CA PHE A 259 -11.10 -27.29 9.18
C PHE A 259 -11.31 -28.35 8.09
N TYR A 260 -10.78 -28.11 6.89
CA TYR A 260 -10.83 -29.06 5.79
C TYR A 260 -9.94 -30.29 6.06
N ASN A 261 -8.74 -30.10 6.58
CA ASN A 261 -7.79 -31.19 6.83
C ASN A 261 -8.34 -32.29 7.75
N PRO A 262 -8.98 -31.98 8.91
CA PRO A 262 -9.64 -32.98 9.74
C PRO A 262 -10.77 -33.72 9.01
N ILE A 263 -11.57 -33.03 8.20
CA ILE A 263 -12.66 -33.65 7.43
C ILE A 263 -12.11 -34.71 6.47
N ILE A 264 -11.05 -34.38 5.73
CA ILE A 264 -10.42 -35.31 4.80
C ILE A 264 -9.71 -36.46 5.53
N ALA A 265 -9.06 -36.18 6.67
CA ALA A 265 -8.42 -37.23 7.47
C ALA A 265 -9.47 -38.25 7.97
N ILE A 266 -10.58 -37.76 8.53
CA ILE A 266 -11.69 -38.59 9.00
C ILE A 266 -12.31 -39.39 7.84
N ALA A 267 -12.56 -38.75 6.69
CA ALA A 267 -13.13 -39.44 5.52
C ALA A 267 -12.21 -40.56 4.98
N LYS A 268 -10.88 -40.40 5.12
CA LYS A 268 -9.90 -41.44 4.76
C LYS A 268 -9.81 -42.57 5.78
N GLU A 269 -9.87 -42.25 7.07
CA GLU A 269 -9.80 -43.23 8.15
C GLU A 269 -11.07 -44.09 8.23
N TYR A 270 -12.23 -43.52 7.92
CA TYR A 270 -13.52 -44.19 7.98
C TYR A 270 -14.19 -44.27 6.60
N PRO A 271 -13.70 -45.13 5.68
CA PRO A 271 -14.21 -45.18 4.32
C PRO A 271 -15.63 -45.78 4.24
N PRO A 272 -16.46 -45.38 3.25
CA PRO A 272 -17.81 -45.89 3.09
C PRO A 272 -17.91 -47.40 2.82
N SER A 273 -16.84 -48.04 2.35
CA SER A 273 -16.78 -49.50 2.13
C SER A 273 -16.93 -50.28 3.44
N GLU A 274 -16.34 -49.76 4.52
CA GLU A 274 -16.17 -50.46 5.80
C GLU A 274 -17.07 -49.90 6.91
N TYR A 275 -17.42 -48.61 6.83
CA TYR A 275 -18.13 -47.89 7.89
C TYR A 275 -19.50 -47.37 7.45
N LYS A 276 -20.46 -47.32 8.39
CA LYS A 276 -21.74 -46.63 8.22
C LYS A 276 -21.50 -45.12 8.24
N GLN A 277 -21.86 -44.44 7.16
CA GLN A 277 -21.61 -43.01 6.96
C GLN A 277 -22.82 -42.18 7.41
N PRO A 278 -22.64 -41.19 8.30
CA PRO A 278 -23.64 -40.15 8.54
C PRO A 278 -23.96 -39.37 7.26
N ASP A 279 -25.16 -38.80 7.14
CA ASP A 279 -25.53 -38.08 5.91
C ASP A 279 -24.68 -36.84 5.63
N ILE A 280 -24.17 -36.18 6.68
CA ILE A 280 -23.26 -35.02 6.54
C ILE A 280 -21.94 -35.36 5.84
N PHE A 281 -21.52 -36.64 5.82
CA PHE A 281 -20.32 -37.10 5.12
C PHE A 281 -20.52 -37.18 3.60
N LYS A 282 -21.78 -37.17 3.14
CA LYS A 282 -22.13 -37.20 1.71
C LYS A 282 -22.32 -35.80 1.12
N ALA A 283 -22.33 -34.76 1.97
CA ALA A 283 -22.57 -33.39 1.54
C ALA A 283 -21.32 -32.80 0.88
N ASP A 284 -21.52 -31.94 -0.11
CA ASP A 284 -20.43 -31.22 -0.76
C ASP A 284 -19.66 -30.35 0.24
N ILE A 285 -18.33 -30.34 0.11
CA ILE A 285 -17.47 -29.55 0.99
C ILE A 285 -17.71 -28.05 0.74
N PRO A 286 -18.24 -27.31 1.72
CA PRO A 286 -18.56 -25.90 1.53
C PRO A 286 -17.30 -25.08 1.22
N GLY A 287 -17.33 -24.30 0.14
CA GLY A 287 -16.24 -23.37 -0.19
C GLY A 287 -15.04 -23.98 -0.93
N LEU A 288 -15.08 -25.28 -1.25
CA LEU A 288 -13.99 -25.97 -1.96
C LEU A 288 -13.64 -25.31 -3.30
N GLU A 289 -14.63 -24.85 -4.07
CA GLU A 289 -14.41 -24.15 -5.34
C GLU A 289 -13.60 -22.85 -5.17
N ILE A 290 -13.90 -22.07 -4.13
CA ILE A 290 -13.21 -20.81 -3.84
C ILE A 290 -11.78 -21.09 -3.36
N TYR A 291 -11.60 -22.10 -2.49
CA TYR A 291 -10.28 -22.53 -2.08
C TYR A 291 -9.42 -22.94 -3.29
N ASN A 292 -9.96 -23.80 -4.16
CA ASN A 292 -9.26 -24.26 -5.36
C ASN A 292 -8.90 -23.10 -6.31
N LYS A 293 -9.80 -22.13 -6.47
CA LYS A 293 -9.58 -20.92 -7.29
C LYS A 293 -8.34 -20.13 -6.86
N TYR A 294 -8.03 -20.08 -5.57
CA TYR A 294 -6.95 -19.25 -5.01
C TYR A 294 -5.79 -20.04 -4.42
N GLN A 295 -5.79 -21.37 -4.56
CA GLN A 295 -4.80 -22.25 -3.94
C GLN A 295 -3.35 -21.88 -4.31
N THR A 296 -3.12 -21.43 -5.55
CA THR A 296 -1.78 -21.01 -6.01
C THR A 296 -1.24 -19.75 -5.32
N HIS A 297 -2.06 -19.06 -4.55
CA HIS A 297 -1.73 -17.81 -3.86
C HIS A 297 -1.69 -17.95 -2.33
N LEU A 298 -2.03 -19.12 -1.78
CA LEU A 298 -1.98 -19.40 -0.34
C LEU A 298 -0.55 -19.64 0.15
#